data_AF-A0A8H4UYH3-F1
#
_entry.id   AF-A0A8H4UYH3-F1
#
_cell.length_a   1.000
_cell.length_b   1.000
_cell.length_c   1.000
_cell.angle_alpha   90.00
_cell.angle_beta   90.00
_cell.angle_gamma   90.00
#
_symmetry.space_group_name_H-M   'P 1'
#
loop_
_entity.id
_entity.type
_entity.pdbx_description
1 polymer ?
#
loop_
_entity_poly.entity_id
_entity_poly.type
_entity_poly.pdbx_seq_one_letter_code
_entity_poly.pdbx_strand_id
1 'polypeptide(L)'
;MLSISAPVDIVRKHLAQLGDTSCDIACINSPNATVISGTIEDLTTVQADMTAYELKTRTTMLSVPFAFHSFQVDPILDDYKILVSGVTNLAPKIPVVSILLASLVDRPGVFSEDYLVMQTRQEVDFCGGLNVIKSALKDPVWLEIGPGPVCTSFIRNTLAPPPRKLNYSIDASKSNWSCISSSLANMYKSGVEVDWLALHAPYEGNLELVPLPTYTWDVKNYWITDSEKNSVLGSANRDRATASSEPFLSTTAQYLVEKTLSPKVQITFRAGISEHGFMGLIDGHKMQNIGLASGSVFSDAAATVAKYALVHSGRKHVTMAHLSFHDPELLAPLTRDLAGEEATLISTATMETTTSDLVLVTFKVTSKRGETHNLGSTRVKYRSPEKAQIDLDRVSFFIRAKMEERIRLSKEGSGHRIQPDVFFALFANAVEFSSDFRGVQEAYVASDFQEAAATIVLQPDPVGTRFTFSPYWAEALLHLAGFMVNGNPIKSPQSTFVVMGYDSVEQLAPVVPGEQYLT
;
A
#
# COMPACT_ATOMS: atom_id res chain seq x y z
N MET A 1 30.07 26.30 -26.91
CA MET A 1 29.60 26.63 -25.54
C MET A 1 30.69 26.25 -24.55
N LEU A 2 30.79 26.94 -23.40
CA LEU A 2 31.82 26.67 -22.38
C LEU A 2 31.16 26.32 -21.04
N SER A 3 31.47 25.14 -20.52
CA SER A 3 31.12 24.74 -19.16
C SER A 3 32.14 25.27 -18.16
N ILE A 4 31.68 25.88 -17.08
CA ILE A 4 32.49 26.53 -16.04
C ILE A 4 32.06 25.98 -14.67
N SER A 5 33.00 25.43 -13.90
CA SER A 5 32.76 24.91 -12.55
C SER A 5 32.71 26.03 -11.50
N ALA A 6 31.81 27.01 -11.69
CA ALA A 6 31.61 28.14 -10.78
C ALA A 6 30.12 28.52 -10.65
N PRO A 7 29.74 29.20 -9.55
CA PRO A 7 28.41 29.78 -9.39
C PRO A 7 28.09 30.82 -10.45
N VAL A 8 26.81 30.91 -10.83
CA VAL A 8 26.34 31.82 -11.88
C VAL A 8 26.65 33.29 -11.58
N ASP A 9 26.61 33.71 -10.31
CA ASP A 9 26.90 35.09 -9.92
C ASP A 9 28.37 35.49 -10.17
N ILE A 10 29.29 34.54 -9.99
CA ILE A 10 30.73 34.75 -10.30
C ILE A 10 30.92 34.87 -11.81
N VAL A 11 30.26 34.01 -12.58
CA VAL A 11 30.33 34.05 -14.05
C VAL A 11 29.71 35.35 -14.58
N ARG A 12 28.50 35.72 -14.13
CA ARG A 12 27.85 36.99 -14.51
C ARG A 12 28.73 38.20 -14.19
N LYS A 13 29.32 38.24 -12.99
CA LYS A 13 30.23 39.32 -12.60
C LYS A 13 31.44 39.40 -13.52
N HIS A 14 32.02 38.27 -13.90
CA HIS A 14 33.17 38.25 -14.81
C HIS A 14 32.78 38.69 -16.23
N LEU A 15 31.66 38.20 -16.77
CA LEU A 15 31.16 38.65 -18.08
C LEU A 15 30.90 40.16 -18.11
N ALA A 16 30.34 40.71 -17.04
CA ALA A 16 30.14 42.15 -16.91
C ALA A 16 31.46 42.96 -16.85
N GLN A 17 32.56 42.36 -16.37
CA GLN A 17 33.88 42.99 -16.34
C GLN A 17 34.56 43.00 -17.72
N LEU A 18 34.26 42.03 -18.58
CA LEU A 18 34.75 41.98 -19.96
C LEU A 18 34.13 43.07 -20.84
N GLY A 19 32.92 43.53 -20.50
CA GLY A 19 32.22 44.58 -21.23
C GLY A 19 31.49 44.05 -22.45
N ASP A 20 31.88 44.50 -23.64
CA ASP A 20 31.25 44.11 -24.91
C ASP A 20 31.66 42.68 -25.29
N THR A 21 30.80 41.71 -24.99
CA THR A 21 31.01 40.29 -25.28
C THR A 21 29.75 39.66 -25.86
N SER A 22 29.94 38.68 -26.74
CA SER A 22 28.86 37.84 -27.28
C SER A 22 28.39 36.75 -26.30
N CYS A 23 28.96 36.69 -25.10
CA CYS A 23 28.70 35.62 -24.13
C CYS A 23 27.42 35.84 -23.31
N ASP A 24 26.47 34.92 -23.44
CA ASP A 24 25.27 34.80 -22.61
C ASP A 24 25.38 33.61 -21.64
N ILE A 25 24.71 33.70 -20.48
CA ILE A 25 24.46 32.51 -19.64
C ILE A 25 23.50 31.59 -20.39
N ALA A 26 23.91 30.35 -20.62
CA ALA A 26 23.11 29.37 -21.35
C ALA A 26 22.44 28.37 -20.43
N CYS A 27 23.15 27.88 -19.40
CA CYS A 27 22.61 26.93 -18.44
C CYS A 27 23.13 27.17 -17.03
N ILE A 28 22.24 27.07 -16.04
CA ILE A 28 22.55 27.01 -14.61
C ILE A 28 22.25 25.58 -14.17
N ASN A 29 23.23 24.69 -14.32
CA ASN A 29 23.04 23.25 -14.13
C ASN A 29 23.03 22.85 -12.65
N SER A 30 23.88 23.46 -11.83
CA SER A 30 23.95 23.25 -10.38
C SER A 30 24.62 24.45 -9.70
N PRO A 31 24.65 24.55 -8.35
CA PRO A 31 25.21 25.71 -7.65
C PRO A 31 26.65 26.07 -8.04
N ASN A 32 27.44 25.09 -8.52
CA ASN A 32 28.82 25.29 -8.96
C ASN A 32 29.05 24.83 -10.41
N ALA A 33 28.02 24.81 -11.26
CA ALA A 33 28.16 24.44 -12.67
C ALA A 33 27.29 25.33 -13.55
N THR A 34 27.94 26.24 -14.26
CA THR A 34 27.32 27.21 -15.17
C THR A 34 27.86 26.98 -16.57
N VAL A 35 27.02 27.11 -17.60
CA VAL A 35 27.42 27.05 -19.01
C VAL A 35 27.15 28.38 -19.65
N ILE A 36 28.10 28.87 -20.42
CA ILE A 36 27.95 30.07 -21.25
C ILE A 36 27.98 29.71 -22.74
N SER A 37 27.37 30.56 -23.54
CA SER A 37 27.25 30.44 -24.99
C SER A 37 27.68 31.74 -25.64
N GLY A 38 28.33 31.70 -26.81
CA GLY A 38 28.91 32.86 -27.45
C GLY A 38 29.77 32.47 -28.64
N THR A 39 30.47 33.43 -29.24
CA THR A 39 31.46 33.15 -30.29
C THR A 39 32.63 32.35 -29.75
N ILE A 40 33.31 31.58 -30.62
CA ILE A 40 34.48 30.79 -30.21
C ILE A 40 35.59 31.69 -29.64
N GLU A 41 35.76 32.88 -30.20
CA GLU A 41 36.74 33.87 -29.76
C GLU A 41 36.48 34.29 -28.30
N ASP A 42 35.28 34.78 -28.00
CA ASP A 42 34.95 35.22 -26.64
C ASP A 42 34.97 34.08 -25.64
N LEU A 43 34.49 32.88 -26.02
CA LEU A 43 34.54 31.71 -25.15
C LEU A 43 35.99 31.31 -24.83
N THR A 44 36.91 31.49 -25.77
CA THR A 44 38.34 31.21 -25.57
C THR A 44 38.96 32.23 -24.61
N THR A 45 38.61 33.51 -24.74
CA THR A 45 39.02 34.58 -23.81
C THR A 45 38.53 34.29 -22.40
N VAL A 46 37.22 34.04 -22.22
CA VAL A 46 36.65 33.69 -20.90
C VAL A 46 37.30 32.43 -20.33
N GLN A 47 37.57 31.42 -21.17
CA GLN A 47 38.24 30.20 -20.73
C GLN A 47 39.65 30.48 -20.19
N ALA A 48 40.43 31.32 -20.88
CA ALA A 48 41.77 31.71 -20.44
C ALA A 48 41.73 32.47 -19.11
N ASP A 49 40.82 33.44 -18.97
CA ASP A 49 40.68 34.24 -17.75
C ASP A 49 40.24 33.39 -16.55
N MET A 50 39.25 32.52 -16.74
CA MET A 50 38.74 31.63 -15.68
C MET A 50 39.77 30.59 -15.22
N THR A 51 40.66 30.16 -16.10
CA THR A 51 41.72 29.20 -15.78
C THR A 51 43.00 29.86 -15.28
N ALA A 52 43.12 31.18 -15.40
CA ALA A 52 44.24 31.95 -14.87
C ALA A 52 44.38 31.77 -13.36
N TYR A 53 45.59 32.05 -12.86
CA TYR A 53 46.01 31.73 -11.49
C TYR A 53 45.11 32.32 -10.39
N GLU A 54 44.41 33.41 -10.67
CA GLU A 54 43.55 34.09 -9.70
C GLU A 54 42.21 33.38 -9.50
N LEU A 55 41.64 32.76 -10.56
CA LEU A 55 40.34 32.10 -10.52
C LEU A 55 40.43 30.57 -10.44
N LYS A 56 41.46 29.95 -11.05
CA LYS A 56 41.74 28.49 -11.05
C LYS A 56 40.50 27.62 -11.23
N THR A 57 39.54 28.10 -12.01
CA THR A 57 38.25 27.46 -12.18
C THR A 57 38.36 26.42 -13.29
N ARG A 58 37.84 25.21 -13.03
CA ARG A 58 37.78 24.17 -14.07
C ARG A 58 36.80 24.61 -15.15
N THR A 59 37.25 24.56 -16.40
CA THR A 59 36.42 24.85 -17.58
C THR A 59 36.50 23.70 -18.58
N THR A 60 35.51 23.58 -19.45
CA THR A 60 35.49 22.58 -20.52
C THR A 60 34.71 23.13 -21.71
N MET A 61 35.36 23.21 -22.87
CA MET A 61 34.69 23.56 -24.12
C MET A 61 33.78 22.40 -24.54
N LEU A 62 32.50 22.69 -24.76
CA LEU A 62 31.52 21.71 -25.18
C LEU A 62 31.53 21.61 -26.70
N SER A 63 31.72 20.40 -27.22
CA SER A 63 31.70 20.11 -28.65
C SER A 63 30.25 20.06 -29.15
N VAL A 64 29.69 21.23 -29.41
CA VAL A 64 28.35 21.42 -29.96
C VAL A 64 28.44 22.32 -31.20
N PRO A 65 27.60 22.08 -32.23
CA PRO A 65 27.71 22.80 -33.49
C PRO A 65 27.29 24.27 -33.40
N PHE A 66 26.50 24.64 -32.40
CA PHE A 66 25.95 25.99 -32.22
C PHE A 66 25.98 26.42 -30.75
N ALA A 67 25.99 27.73 -30.53
CA ALA A 67 25.76 28.32 -29.22
C ALA A 67 24.25 28.31 -28.90
N PHE A 68 23.73 27.19 -28.41
CA PHE A 68 22.34 27.10 -27.97
C PHE A 68 22.08 28.02 -26.77
N HIS A 69 20.83 28.48 -26.62
CA HIS A 69 20.42 29.46 -25.61
C HIS A 69 21.17 30.81 -25.73
N SER A 70 21.42 31.24 -26.98
CA SER A 70 22.17 32.45 -27.32
C SER A 70 21.63 33.11 -28.58
N PHE A 71 22.10 34.32 -28.89
CA PHE A 71 21.73 35.06 -30.11
C PHE A 71 21.98 34.26 -31.41
N GLN A 72 22.82 33.22 -31.39
CA GLN A 72 23.05 32.39 -32.58
C GLN A 72 21.80 31.62 -33.04
N VAL A 73 20.79 31.45 -32.18
CA VAL A 73 19.52 30.84 -32.58
C VAL A 73 18.51 31.85 -33.13
N ASP A 74 18.73 33.16 -32.96
CA ASP A 74 17.79 34.22 -33.38
C ASP A 74 17.32 34.07 -34.84
N PRO A 75 18.20 33.73 -35.83
CA PRO A 75 17.79 33.64 -37.23
C PRO A 75 16.73 32.58 -37.53
N ILE A 76 16.56 31.59 -36.66
CA ILE A 76 15.60 30.49 -36.88
C ILE A 76 14.30 30.65 -36.07
N LEU A 77 14.21 31.64 -35.18
CA LEU A 77 13.11 31.69 -34.20
C LEU A 77 11.74 31.96 -34.84
N ASP A 78 11.68 32.81 -35.86
CA ASP A 78 10.42 33.12 -36.56
C ASP A 78 9.89 31.90 -37.32
N ASP A 79 10.76 31.24 -38.10
CA ASP A 79 10.41 30.01 -38.82
C ASP A 79 10.04 28.88 -37.84
N TYR A 80 10.79 28.76 -36.74
CA TYR A 80 10.50 27.78 -35.69
C TYR A 80 9.12 28.02 -35.06
N LYS A 81 8.78 29.28 -34.76
CA LYS A 81 7.46 29.66 -34.22
C LYS A 81 6.32 29.24 -35.14
N ILE A 82 6.47 29.50 -36.45
CA ILE A 82 5.49 29.11 -37.46
C ILE A 82 5.33 27.58 -37.46
N LEU A 83 6.43 26.83 -37.45
CA LEU A 83 6.39 25.37 -37.46
C LEU A 83 5.69 24.79 -36.23
N VAL A 84 6.01 25.28 -35.03
CA VAL A 84 5.42 24.75 -33.78
C VAL A 84 3.99 25.18 -33.54
N SER A 85 3.51 26.25 -34.21
CA SER A 85 2.11 26.70 -34.12
C SER A 85 1.10 25.65 -34.59
N GLY A 86 1.54 24.69 -35.41
CA GLY A 86 0.72 23.55 -35.84
C GLY A 86 0.57 22.44 -34.79
N VAL A 87 1.27 22.54 -33.64
CA VAL A 87 1.23 21.52 -32.58
C VAL A 87 0.12 21.82 -31.59
N THR A 88 -0.76 20.84 -31.35
CA THR A 88 -1.83 20.98 -30.34
C THR A 88 -1.27 20.94 -28.92
N ASN A 89 -1.31 22.08 -28.23
CA ASN A 89 -0.88 22.20 -26.84
C ASN A 89 -1.98 21.78 -25.87
N LEU A 90 -1.76 20.68 -25.14
CA LEU A 90 -2.66 20.18 -24.10
C LEU A 90 -2.16 20.55 -22.70
N ALA A 91 -3.07 20.63 -21.73
CA ALA A 91 -2.69 20.75 -20.33
C ALA A 91 -1.85 19.53 -19.91
N PRO A 92 -0.75 19.74 -19.15
CA PRO A 92 0.06 18.64 -18.67
C PRO A 92 -0.74 17.79 -17.66
N LYS A 93 -0.90 16.48 -17.94
CA LYS A 93 -1.53 15.53 -17.00
C LYS A 93 -0.65 15.22 -15.79
N ILE A 94 0.66 15.37 -15.96
CA ILE A 94 1.67 15.24 -14.91
C ILE A 94 2.25 16.64 -14.75
N PRO A 95 2.20 17.26 -13.55
CA PRO A 95 2.77 18.58 -13.34
C PRO A 95 4.24 18.66 -13.78
N VAL A 96 4.59 19.72 -14.50
CA VAL A 96 5.94 19.91 -15.05
C VAL A 96 6.59 21.10 -14.37
N VAL A 97 7.82 20.94 -13.88
CA VAL A 97 8.61 22.10 -13.46
C VAL A 97 9.34 22.66 -14.67
N SER A 98 8.99 23.88 -15.07
CA SER A 98 9.67 24.57 -16.16
C SER A 98 11.03 25.05 -15.68
N ILE A 99 12.08 24.63 -16.38
CA ILE A 99 13.47 25.09 -16.18
C ILE A 99 13.74 26.45 -16.85
N LEU A 100 12.76 27.01 -17.56
CA LEU A 100 12.80 28.37 -18.08
C LEU A 100 12.18 29.36 -17.09
N LEU A 101 11.01 29.01 -16.55
CA LEU A 101 10.24 29.87 -15.64
C LEU A 101 10.59 29.66 -14.17
N ALA A 102 11.34 28.59 -13.85
CA ALA A 102 11.59 28.13 -12.48
C ALA A 102 10.28 28.03 -11.65
N SER A 103 9.26 27.41 -12.23
CA SER A 103 7.94 27.27 -11.60
C SER A 103 7.24 25.96 -11.97
N LEU A 104 6.32 25.50 -11.12
CA LEU A 104 5.43 24.39 -11.41
C LEU A 104 4.35 24.80 -12.42
N VAL A 105 4.11 23.94 -13.41
CA VAL A 105 3.13 24.13 -14.49
C VAL A 105 2.17 22.94 -14.49
N ASP A 106 0.92 23.21 -14.17
CA ASP A 106 -0.18 22.25 -14.09
C ASP A 106 -1.44 22.69 -14.87
N ARG A 107 -1.34 23.82 -15.59
CA ARG A 107 -2.45 24.45 -16.33
C ARG A 107 -2.17 24.51 -17.85
N PRO A 108 -3.21 24.56 -18.69
CA PRO A 108 -3.05 24.72 -20.13
C PRO A 108 -2.45 26.09 -20.50
N GLY A 109 -1.92 26.19 -21.73
CA GLY A 109 -1.52 27.46 -22.34
C GLY A 109 -0.14 27.98 -21.93
N VAL A 110 0.59 27.30 -21.05
CA VAL A 110 1.96 27.70 -20.65
C VAL A 110 2.99 27.26 -21.68
N PHE A 111 2.88 26.05 -22.22
CA PHE A 111 3.80 25.53 -23.26
C PHE A 111 3.36 25.96 -24.66
N SER A 112 3.09 27.25 -24.86
CA SER A 112 2.74 27.82 -26.16
C SER A 112 3.94 27.85 -27.12
N GLU A 113 3.68 28.16 -28.38
CA GLU A 113 4.70 28.46 -29.39
C GLU A 113 5.70 29.54 -28.92
N ASP A 114 5.21 30.57 -28.23
CA ASP A 114 6.05 31.61 -27.63
C ASP A 114 6.95 31.04 -26.53
N TYR A 115 6.42 30.13 -25.70
CA TYR A 115 7.24 29.45 -24.69
C TYR A 115 8.36 28.65 -25.34
N LEU A 116 8.07 27.90 -26.42
CA LEU A 116 9.08 27.08 -27.10
C LEU A 116 10.18 27.96 -27.71
N VAL A 117 9.81 29.06 -28.36
CA VAL A 117 10.77 30.05 -28.88
C VAL A 117 11.63 30.64 -27.76
N MET A 118 11.00 31.05 -26.65
CA MET A 118 11.74 31.54 -25.49
C MET A 118 12.67 30.47 -24.91
N GLN A 119 12.22 29.23 -24.77
CA GLN A 119 13.02 28.11 -24.26
C GLN A 119 14.25 27.83 -25.14
N THR A 120 14.12 27.97 -26.46
CA THR A 120 15.25 27.80 -27.40
C THR A 120 16.31 28.89 -27.23
N ARG A 121 15.90 30.12 -26.93
CA ARG A 121 16.78 31.30 -26.89
C ARG A 121 17.30 31.68 -25.50
N GLN A 122 16.50 31.51 -24.46
CA GLN A 122 16.79 31.96 -23.10
C GLN A 122 17.50 30.88 -22.27
N GLU A 123 18.05 31.31 -21.12
CA GLU A 123 18.83 30.45 -20.22
C GLU A 123 18.01 29.30 -19.63
N VAL A 124 18.67 28.14 -19.47
CA VAL A 124 18.13 26.97 -18.80
C VAL A 124 18.51 26.99 -17.32
N ASP A 125 17.57 27.34 -16.45
CA ASP A 125 17.76 27.30 -14.99
C ASP A 125 17.33 25.96 -14.38
N PHE A 126 18.14 24.93 -14.65
CA PHE A 126 17.93 23.59 -14.10
C PHE A 126 18.02 23.59 -12.56
N CYS A 127 18.96 24.35 -12.00
CA CYS A 127 19.16 24.50 -10.57
C CYS A 127 17.93 25.13 -9.88
N GLY A 128 17.36 26.19 -10.45
CA GLY A 128 16.11 26.80 -10.01
C GLY A 128 14.95 25.81 -10.05
N GLY A 129 14.81 25.05 -11.14
CA GLY A 129 13.82 23.98 -11.25
C GLY A 129 13.93 22.92 -10.15
N LEU A 130 15.14 22.48 -9.82
CA LEU A 130 15.36 21.54 -8.71
C LEU A 130 14.94 22.11 -7.35
N ASN A 131 15.14 23.41 -7.11
CA ASN A 131 14.71 24.06 -5.87
C ASN A 131 13.18 24.14 -5.77
N VAL A 132 12.48 24.36 -6.88
CA VAL A 132 11.00 24.27 -6.91
C VAL A 132 10.55 22.87 -6.52
N ILE A 133 11.17 21.83 -7.08
CA ILE A 133 10.84 20.43 -6.76
C ILE A 133 11.10 20.14 -5.27
N LYS A 134 12.24 20.60 -4.73
CA LYS A 134 12.58 20.44 -3.31
C LYS A 134 11.49 21.01 -2.38
N SER A 135 10.88 22.12 -2.76
CA SER A 135 9.79 22.73 -2.00
C SER A 135 8.44 22.04 -2.22
N ALA A 136 8.21 21.43 -3.38
CA ALA A 136 6.93 20.80 -3.74
C ALA A 136 6.82 19.33 -3.33
N LEU A 137 7.92 18.57 -3.32
CA LEU A 137 7.93 17.13 -3.09
C LEU A 137 8.80 16.75 -1.89
N LYS A 138 8.26 15.87 -1.03
CA LYS A 138 9.01 15.27 0.07
C LYS A 138 9.67 13.97 -0.39
N ASP A 139 11.00 13.93 -0.30
CA ASP A 139 11.82 12.73 -0.48
C ASP A 139 11.66 11.98 -1.84
N PRO A 140 11.70 12.69 -2.99
CA PRO A 140 11.45 12.11 -4.31
C PRO A 140 12.50 11.08 -4.75
N VAL A 141 12.09 10.18 -5.64
CA VAL A 141 12.97 9.30 -6.42
C VAL A 141 13.14 9.90 -7.81
N TRP A 142 14.39 9.93 -8.30
CA TRP A 142 14.75 10.58 -9.55
C TRP A 142 15.06 9.53 -10.62
N LEU A 143 14.51 9.73 -11.80
CA LEU A 143 14.80 8.96 -13.01
C LEU A 143 15.14 9.92 -14.15
N GLU A 144 16.38 9.86 -14.61
CA GLU A 144 16.79 10.50 -15.85
C GLU A 144 16.48 9.62 -17.05
N ILE A 145 15.72 10.15 -18.01
CA ILE A 145 15.41 9.48 -19.26
C ILE A 145 16.25 10.11 -20.37
N GLY A 146 17.23 9.36 -20.85
CA GLY A 146 18.18 9.87 -21.83
C GLY A 146 19.36 8.93 -22.06
N PRO A 147 20.30 9.31 -22.95
CA PRO A 147 21.43 8.47 -23.36
C PRO A 147 22.57 8.39 -22.33
N GLY A 148 22.48 9.11 -21.21
CA GLY A 148 23.47 9.08 -20.14
C GLY A 148 23.03 9.82 -18.88
N PRO A 149 23.75 9.68 -17.75
CA PRO A 149 23.35 10.20 -16.45
C PRO A 149 23.86 11.65 -16.18
N VAL A 150 23.57 12.59 -17.08
CA VAL A 150 24.06 13.98 -16.97
C VAL A 150 23.27 14.74 -15.90
N CYS A 151 21.94 14.78 -16.01
CA CYS A 151 21.04 15.50 -15.11
C CYS A 151 21.07 14.91 -13.68
N THR A 152 21.29 13.61 -13.57
CA THR A 152 21.48 12.89 -12.30
C THR A 152 22.64 13.48 -11.50
N SER A 153 23.72 13.88 -12.19
CA SER A 153 24.85 14.56 -11.56
C SER A 153 24.48 15.95 -11.04
N PHE A 154 23.63 16.68 -11.76
CA PHE A 154 23.13 18.00 -11.36
C PHE A 154 22.23 17.91 -10.13
N ILE A 155 21.33 16.93 -10.10
CA ILE A 155 20.49 16.62 -8.93
C ILE A 155 21.38 16.31 -7.72
N ARG A 156 22.40 15.45 -7.88
CA ARG A 156 23.35 15.12 -6.82
C ARG A 156 24.05 16.36 -6.26
N ASN A 157 24.53 17.24 -7.14
CA ASN A 157 25.30 18.42 -6.73
C ASN A 157 24.43 19.54 -6.16
N THR A 158 23.12 19.53 -6.42
CA THR A 158 22.18 20.57 -5.96
C THR A 158 21.42 20.15 -4.71
N LEU A 159 20.89 18.93 -4.69
CA LEU A 159 19.97 18.43 -3.65
C LEU A 159 20.59 17.34 -2.76
N ALA A 160 21.70 16.72 -3.19
CA ALA A 160 22.38 15.64 -2.49
C ALA A 160 21.48 14.50 -1.97
N PRO A 161 20.55 13.95 -2.78
CA PRO A 161 19.74 12.81 -2.34
C PRO A 161 20.60 11.54 -2.19
N PRO A 162 20.14 10.53 -1.42
CA PRO A 162 20.82 9.25 -1.31
C PRO A 162 21.07 8.61 -2.68
N PRO A 163 22.25 7.99 -2.95
CA PRO A 163 22.57 7.41 -4.25
C PRO A 163 21.54 6.41 -4.80
N ARG A 164 20.87 5.65 -3.93
CA ARG A 164 19.81 4.69 -4.31
C ARG A 164 18.57 5.33 -4.96
N LYS A 165 18.39 6.65 -4.81
CA LYS A 165 17.26 7.41 -5.36
C LYS A 165 17.61 8.13 -6.66
N LEU A 166 18.83 7.98 -7.15
CA LEU A 166 19.33 8.58 -8.38
C LEU A 166 19.45 7.49 -9.44
N ASN A 167 18.50 7.48 -10.38
CA ASN A 167 18.39 6.45 -11.41
C ASN A 167 18.45 7.06 -12.81
N TYR A 168 18.85 6.27 -13.80
CA TYR A 168 18.94 6.67 -15.20
C TYR A 168 18.57 5.51 -16.13
N SER A 169 17.92 5.82 -17.25
CA SER A 169 17.41 4.80 -18.18
C SER A 169 18.52 4.10 -18.96
N ILE A 170 19.49 4.86 -19.48
CA ILE A 170 20.54 4.36 -20.37
C ILE A 170 21.87 5.06 -20.02
N ASP A 171 22.96 4.33 -20.24
CA ASP A 171 24.33 4.83 -20.19
C ASP A 171 25.10 4.15 -21.33
N ALA A 172 25.64 4.95 -22.25
CA ALA A 172 26.34 4.44 -23.44
C ALA A 172 27.52 3.50 -23.12
N SER A 173 28.05 3.54 -21.89
CA SER A 173 29.12 2.63 -21.44
C SER A 173 28.61 1.27 -20.94
N LYS A 174 27.29 1.03 -20.89
CA LYS A 174 26.65 -0.13 -20.27
C LYS A 174 25.58 -0.74 -21.17
N SER A 175 25.19 -1.98 -20.84
CA SER A 175 24.02 -2.61 -21.46
C SER A 175 22.74 -1.89 -21.07
N ASN A 176 21.89 -1.56 -22.06
CA ASN A 176 20.59 -0.93 -21.84
C ASN A 176 19.73 -1.70 -20.82
N TRP A 177 19.69 -3.04 -20.93
CA TRP A 177 18.96 -3.88 -19.99
C TRP A 177 19.54 -3.83 -18.59
N SER A 178 20.86 -3.76 -18.45
CA SER A 178 21.50 -3.60 -17.14
C SER A 178 21.12 -2.27 -16.48
N CYS A 179 21.10 -1.18 -17.25
CA CYS A 179 20.67 0.14 -16.77
C CYS A 179 19.21 0.13 -16.33
N ILE A 180 18.29 -0.32 -17.20
CA ILE A 180 16.85 -0.34 -16.93
C ILE A 180 16.56 -1.23 -15.71
N SER A 181 17.06 -2.47 -15.68
CA SER A 181 16.81 -3.39 -14.58
C SER A 181 17.39 -2.89 -13.25
N SER A 182 18.58 -2.28 -13.26
CA SER A 182 19.18 -1.69 -12.06
C SER A 182 18.37 -0.50 -11.54
N SER A 183 17.91 0.37 -12.44
CA SER A 183 17.07 1.52 -12.12
C SER A 183 15.73 1.09 -11.54
N LEU A 184 15.04 0.13 -12.16
CA LEU A 184 13.78 -0.43 -11.64
C LEU A 184 13.98 -1.07 -10.26
N ALA A 185 15.04 -1.87 -10.07
CA ALA A 185 15.34 -2.48 -8.77
C ALA A 185 15.63 -1.44 -7.69
N ASN A 186 16.35 -0.36 -8.01
CA ASN A 186 16.62 0.73 -7.07
C ASN A 186 15.38 1.55 -6.72
N MET A 187 14.51 1.79 -7.71
CA MET A 187 13.21 2.44 -7.50
C MET A 187 12.31 1.58 -6.61
N TYR A 188 12.21 0.27 -6.88
CA TYR A 188 11.47 -0.69 -6.06
C TYR A 188 11.98 -0.73 -4.61
N LYS A 189 13.30 -0.85 -4.41
CA LYS A 189 13.93 -0.76 -3.08
C LYS A 189 13.72 0.59 -2.38
N SER A 190 13.39 1.63 -3.14
CA SER A 190 13.08 2.97 -2.61
C SER A 190 11.58 3.17 -2.35
N GLY A 191 10.76 2.12 -2.52
CA GLY A 191 9.32 2.13 -2.25
C GLY A 191 8.45 2.54 -3.44
N VAL A 192 9.00 2.64 -4.64
CA VAL A 192 8.20 2.86 -5.85
C VAL A 192 7.54 1.55 -6.25
N GLU A 193 6.22 1.56 -6.43
CA GLU A 193 5.48 0.43 -6.96
C GLU A 193 5.82 0.25 -8.45
N VAL A 194 6.37 -0.91 -8.79
CA VAL A 194 6.70 -1.29 -10.18
C VAL A 194 5.69 -2.34 -10.60
N ASP A 195 4.98 -2.09 -11.69
CA ASP A 195 4.12 -3.08 -12.32
C ASP A 195 4.97 -4.10 -13.08
N TRP A 196 5.39 -5.14 -12.35
CA TRP A 196 6.20 -6.23 -12.89
C TRP A 196 5.44 -7.03 -13.96
N LEU A 197 4.11 -7.13 -13.86
CA LEU A 197 3.29 -7.82 -14.86
C LEU A 197 3.33 -7.07 -16.18
N ALA A 198 3.13 -5.75 -16.17
CA ALA A 198 3.22 -4.93 -17.38
C ALA A 198 4.62 -4.94 -18.00
N LEU A 199 5.68 -4.94 -17.17
CA LEU A 199 7.06 -5.04 -17.64
C LEU A 199 7.33 -6.36 -18.39
N HIS A 200 6.78 -7.46 -17.89
CA HIS A 200 7.03 -8.80 -18.38
C HIS A 200 6.02 -9.27 -19.44
N ALA A 201 4.86 -8.64 -19.56
CA ALA A 201 3.80 -9.03 -20.50
C ALA A 201 4.27 -9.24 -21.95
N PRO A 202 5.14 -8.38 -22.55
CA PRO A 202 5.63 -8.61 -23.91
C PRO A 202 6.52 -9.86 -24.08
N TYR A 203 6.99 -10.42 -22.96
CA TYR A 203 7.97 -11.51 -22.93
C TYR A 203 7.44 -12.77 -22.24
N GLU A 204 6.14 -12.82 -21.91
CA GLU A 204 5.53 -13.89 -21.10
C GLU A 204 5.84 -15.30 -21.63
N GLY A 205 5.79 -15.49 -22.95
CA GLY A 205 6.11 -16.77 -23.60
C GLY A 205 7.57 -17.23 -23.46
N ASN A 206 8.46 -16.36 -22.98
CA ASN A 206 9.88 -16.66 -22.72
C ASN A 206 10.19 -16.76 -21.22
N LEU A 207 9.17 -16.68 -20.35
CA LEU A 207 9.36 -16.78 -18.90
C LEU A 207 9.16 -18.24 -18.45
N GLU A 208 10.01 -18.66 -17.54
CA GLU A 208 9.89 -19.95 -16.85
C GLU A 208 9.82 -19.69 -15.35
N LEU A 209 8.97 -20.45 -14.66
CA LEU A 209 8.93 -20.44 -13.21
C LEU A 209 10.19 -21.13 -12.66
N VAL A 210 11.09 -20.33 -12.09
CA VAL A 210 12.30 -20.86 -11.47
C VAL A 210 12.08 -21.18 -9.98
N PRO A 211 12.54 -22.33 -9.47
CA PRO A 211 12.48 -22.64 -8.05
C PRO A 211 13.54 -21.82 -7.32
N LEU A 212 13.09 -20.80 -6.57
CA LEU A 212 13.96 -20.02 -5.70
C LEU A 212 13.92 -20.57 -4.26
N PRO A 213 15.00 -20.40 -3.47
CA PRO A 213 14.93 -20.64 -2.03
C PRO A 213 13.73 -19.91 -1.43
N THR A 214 13.04 -20.58 -0.51
CA THR A 214 11.95 -19.97 0.23
C THR A 214 12.46 -18.79 1.07
N TYR A 215 11.54 -17.91 1.47
CA TYR A 215 11.86 -16.81 2.36
C TYR A 215 12.60 -17.30 3.61
N THR A 216 13.81 -16.79 3.82
CA THR A 216 14.59 -17.09 5.02
C THR A 216 14.17 -16.16 6.15
N TRP A 217 13.53 -16.71 7.17
CA TRP A 217 13.19 -15.96 8.38
C TRP A 217 14.46 -15.54 9.14
N ASP A 218 14.47 -14.31 9.67
CA ASP A 218 15.46 -13.90 10.68
C ASP A 218 15.11 -14.62 11.99
N VAL A 219 15.72 -15.78 12.22
CA VAL A 219 15.45 -16.67 13.36
C VAL A 219 16.05 -16.07 14.64
N LYS A 220 15.47 -14.98 15.10
CA LYS A 220 15.76 -14.41 16.42
C LYS A 220 15.03 -15.19 17.48
N ASN A 221 15.72 -15.43 18.58
CA ASN A 221 15.13 -16.09 19.73
C ASN A 221 14.23 -15.08 20.47
N TYR A 222 12.93 -15.15 20.18
CA TYR A 222 11.89 -14.45 20.92
C TYR A 222 11.21 -15.35 21.96
N TRP A 223 11.70 -16.59 22.14
CA TRP A 223 11.20 -17.47 23.17
C TRP A 223 11.61 -16.94 24.53
N ILE A 224 10.63 -16.74 25.41
CA ILE A 224 10.88 -16.60 26.84
C ILE A 224 11.34 -17.98 27.30
N THR A 225 12.65 -18.15 27.46
CA THR A 225 13.20 -19.36 28.08
C THR A 225 12.79 -19.36 29.54
N ASP A 226 11.96 -20.31 29.92
CA ASP A 226 11.56 -20.52 31.31
C ASP A 226 12.81 -20.92 32.11
N SER A 227 13.41 -19.95 32.80
CA SER A 227 14.38 -20.29 33.82
C SER A 227 13.58 -20.76 35.02
N GLU A 228 13.38 -22.06 35.15
CA GLU A 228 12.88 -22.68 36.37
C GLU A 228 13.80 -22.31 37.55
N LYS A 229 13.58 -21.14 38.12
CA LYS A 229 14.00 -20.82 39.47
C LYS A 229 12.88 -21.32 40.36
N ASN A 230 13.06 -22.56 40.80
CA ASN A 230 12.51 -23.08 42.05
C ASN A 230 12.53 -21.98 43.12
N SER A 231 11.41 -21.30 43.31
CA SER A 231 11.16 -20.45 44.47
C SER A 231 9.78 -20.81 45.01
N VAL A 232 9.82 -21.79 45.91
CA VAL A 232 9.03 -21.94 47.11
C VAL A 232 7.69 -21.18 47.11
N LEU A 233 6.62 -21.96 46.99
CA LEU A 233 5.27 -21.73 47.52
C LEU A 233 5.18 -20.56 48.52
N GLY A 234 4.87 -19.38 48.00
CA GLY A 234 4.40 -18.22 48.76
C GLY A 234 2.91 -18.05 48.54
N SER A 235 2.11 -18.57 49.49
CA SER A 235 0.70 -18.25 49.76
C SER A 235 0.01 -17.32 48.75
N ALA A 236 -0.64 -17.90 47.74
CA ALA A 236 -1.55 -17.17 46.85
C ALA A 236 -2.74 -16.66 47.65
N ASN A 237 -2.79 -15.33 47.80
CA ASN A 237 -3.95 -14.63 48.31
C ASN A 237 -5.12 -14.88 47.35
N ARG A 238 -6.18 -15.49 47.87
CA ARG A 238 -7.42 -15.75 47.15
C ARG A 238 -8.16 -14.43 46.97
N ASP A 239 -7.96 -13.76 45.84
CA ASP A 239 -8.92 -12.76 45.41
C ASP A 239 -10.02 -13.43 44.60
N ARG A 240 -11.18 -13.53 45.27
CA ARG A 240 -12.48 -13.82 44.66
C ARG A 240 -12.68 -12.92 43.45
N ALA A 241 -12.94 -13.53 42.30
CA ALA A 241 -13.49 -12.84 41.14
C ALA A 241 -14.77 -12.10 41.56
N THR A 242 -14.65 -10.79 41.73
CA THR A 242 -15.78 -9.88 41.82
C THR A 242 -16.43 -9.81 40.44
N ALA A 243 -17.75 -9.93 40.38
CA ALA A 243 -18.52 -9.67 39.17
C ALA A 243 -18.11 -8.29 38.64
N SER A 244 -17.65 -8.26 37.39
CA SER A 244 -17.21 -7.05 36.70
C SER A 244 -18.34 -6.02 36.69
N SER A 245 -18.10 -4.83 37.24
CA SER A 245 -19.01 -3.67 37.15
C SER A 245 -18.90 -2.94 35.79
N GLU A 246 -17.98 -3.37 34.92
CA GLU A 246 -17.78 -2.82 33.58
C GLU A 246 -18.85 -3.34 32.60
N PRO A 247 -19.33 -2.48 31.67
CA PRO A 247 -20.41 -2.83 30.74
C PRO A 247 -19.97 -3.89 29.73
N PHE A 248 -20.84 -4.87 29.49
CA PHE A 248 -20.67 -5.87 28.43
C PHE A 248 -20.73 -5.21 27.04
N LEU A 249 -19.62 -5.26 26.29
CA LEU A 249 -19.50 -4.55 25.02
C LEU A 249 -19.89 -5.42 23.81
N SER A 250 -19.27 -6.59 23.66
CA SER A 250 -19.58 -7.59 22.62
C SER A 250 -19.26 -9.00 23.11
N THR A 251 -19.73 -10.02 22.41
CA THR A 251 -19.45 -11.42 22.74
C THR A 251 -17.95 -11.75 22.60
N THR A 252 -17.21 -11.13 21.68
CA THR A 252 -15.79 -11.41 21.41
C THR A 252 -14.81 -10.46 22.12
N ALA A 253 -15.31 -9.35 22.66
CA ALA A 253 -14.61 -8.41 23.52
C ALA A 253 -15.59 -7.94 24.61
N GLN A 254 -15.68 -8.72 25.69
CA GLN A 254 -16.77 -8.65 26.68
C GLN A 254 -16.52 -7.54 27.69
N TYR A 255 -15.35 -7.57 28.35
CA TYR A 255 -15.04 -6.68 29.46
C TYR A 255 -13.72 -5.96 29.23
N LEU A 256 -13.69 -4.66 29.55
CA LEU A 256 -12.47 -3.86 29.52
C LEU A 256 -11.51 -4.35 30.62
N VAL A 257 -10.23 -4.45 30.27
CA VAL A 257 -9.13 -4.80 31.19
C VAL A 257 -8.27 -3.58 31.48
N GLU A 258 -7.92 -2.83 30.44
CA GLU A 258 -7.01 -1.69 30.54
C GLU A 258 -7.38 -0.64 29.49
N LYS A 259 -7.26 0.64 29.87
CA LYS A 259 -7.34 1.77 28.93
C LYS A 259 -6.30 2.83 29.28
N THR A 260 -5.56 3.24 28.27
CA THR A 260 -4.52 4.28 28.36
C THR A 260 -4.66 5.21 27.17
N LEU A 261 -4.50 6.51 27.40
CA LEU A 261 -4.59 7.54 26.35
C LEU A 261 -3.22 8.11 25.96
N SER A 262 -2.23 8.05 26.86
CA SER A 262 -0.88 8.62 26.70
C SER A 262 0.15 7.69 27.33
N PRO A 263 1.34 7.50 26.72
CA PRO A 263 1.86 8.20 25.53
C PRO A 263 1.27 7.70 24.20
N LYS A 264 0.65 6.52 24.20
CA LYS A 264 -0.08 5.91 23.08
C LYS A 264 -1.46 5.49 23.56
N VAL A 265 -2.43 5.43 22.64
CA VAL A 265 -3.76 4.90 22.99
C VAL A 265 -3.65 3.39 23.03
N GLN A 266 -3.97 2.78 24.16
CA GLN A 266 -3.96 1.34 24.33
C GLN A 266 -5.23 0.90 25.06
N ILE A 267 -6.01 0.05 24.43
CA ILE A 267 -7.26 -0.47 24.98
C ILE A 267 -7.20 -1.99 24.92
N THR A 268 -7.39 -2.65 26.06
CA THR A 268 -7.38 -4.10 26.17
C THR A 268 -8.73 -4.59 26.65
N PHE A 269 -9.32 -5.54 25.94
CA PHE A 269 -10.52 -6.26 26.34
C PHE A 269 -10.23 -7.74 26.53
N ARG A 270 -11.08 -8.38 27.32
CA ARG A 270 -11.11 -9.82 27.52
C ARG A 270 -12.46 -10.42 27.12
N ALA A 271 -12.45 -11.64 26.62
CA ALA A 271 -13.63 -12.47 26.40
C ALA A 271 -13.39 -13.92 26.84
N GLY A 272 -14.21 -14.43 27.75
CA GLY A 272 -14.14 -15.82 28.19
C GLY A 272 -14.71 -16.74 27.12
N ILE A 273 -13.93 -17.73 26.66
CA ILE A 273 -14.36 -18.63 25.58
C ILE A 273 -15.38 -19.69 26.03
N SER A 274 -15.53 -19.86 27.35
CA SER A 274 -16.55 -20.70 27.98
C SER A 274 -17.90 -19.99 28.19
N GLU A 275 -18.00 -18.69 27.87
CA GLU A 275 -19.29 -18.01 27.93
C GLU A 275 -20.19 -18.49 26.78
N HIS A 276 -21.47 -18.72 27.07
CA HIS A 276 -22.42 -19.36 26.15
C HIS A 276 -22.39 -18.78 24.72
N GLY A 277 -22.36 -17.46 24.58
CA GLY A 277 -22.30 -16.81 23.27
C GLY A 277 -20.99 -17.06 22.51
N PHE A 278 -19.85 -17.10 23.21
CA PHE A 278 -18.56 -17.38 22.58
C PHE A 278 -18.43 -18.86 22.25
N MET A 279 -18.90 -19.75 23.13
CA MET A 279 -18.93 -21.19 22.87
C MET A 279 -19.67 -21.53 21.57
N GLY A 280 -20.79 -20.86 21.29
CA GLY A 280 -21.53 -21.03 20.04
C GLY A 280 -20.72 -20.71 18.77
N LEU A 281 -19.75 -19.79 18.86
CA LEU A 281 -18.85 -19.46 17.74
C LEU A 281 -17.83 -20.57 17.47
N ILE A 282 -17.32 -21.22 18.52
CA ILE A 282 -16.35 -22.31 18.43
C ILE A 282 -17.05 -23.63 18.04
N ASP A 283 -18.12 -23.96 18.74
CA ASP A 283 -18.82 -25.25 18.56
C ASP A 283 -19.68 -25.29 17.31
N GLY A 284 -20.08 -24.11 16.80
CA GLY A 284 -20.81 -23.98 15.55
C GLY A 284 -19.94 -24.04 14.30
N HIS A 285 -18.61 -24.03 14.44
CA HIS A 285 -17.66 -24.08 13.33
C HIS A 285 -16.58 -25.13 13.60
N LYS A 286 -16.72 -26.31 12.98
CA LYS A 286 -15.85 -27.46 13.23
C LYS A 286 -15.09 -27.85 11.98
N MET A 287 -13.80 -28.12 12.14
CA MET A 287 -12.98 -28.73 11.10
C MET A 287 -12.40 -30.03 11.65
N GLN A 288 -12.62 -31.14 10.94
CA GLN A 288 -12.18 -32.46 11.38
C GLN A 288 -12.65 -32.79 12.82
N ASN A 289 -13.92 -32.48 13.15
CA ASN A 289 -14.53 -32.59 14.48
C ASN A 289 -13.97 -31.67 15.58
N ILE A 290 -13.01 -30.80 15.27
CA ILE A 290 -12.44 -29.83 16.22
C ILE A 290 -13.15 -28.50 16.05
N GLY A 291 -13.82 -28.04 17.11
CA GLY A 291 -14.43 -26.71 17.17
C GLY A 291 -13.35 -25.62 17.22
N LEU A 292 -13.48 -24.61 16.37
CA LEU A 292 -12.51 -23.53 16.29
C LEU A 292 -13.16 -22.20 15.96
N ALA A 293 -12.65 -21.13 16.58
CA ALA A 293 -13.08 -19.78 16.24
C ALA A 293 -12.60 -19.42 14.83
N SER A 294 -13.54 -19.04 13.97
CA SER A 294 -13.26 -18.61 12.61
C SER A 294 -12.54 -17.25 12.56
N GLY A 295 -11.97 -16.91 11.39
CA GLY A 295 -11.31 -15.61 11.16
C GLY A 295 -12.21 -14.40 11.45
N SER A 296 -13.51 -14.57 11.28
CA SER A 296 -14.50 -13.53 11.58
C SER A 296 -14.69 -13.24 13.06
N VAL A 297 -14.40 -14.18 13.97
CA VAL A 297 -14.38 -13.93 15.43
C VAL A 297 -13.32 -12.87 15.77
N PHE A 298 -12.14 -12.98 15.15
CA PHE A 298 -11.07 -11.99 15.30
C PHE A 298 -11.43 -10.65 14.65
N SER A 299 -12.16 -10.69 13.54
CA SER A 299 -12.64 -9.48 12.86
C SER A 299 -13.63 -8.70 13.73
N ASP A 300 -14.57 -9.38 14.42
CA ASP A 300 -15.47 -8.73 15.39
C ASP A 300 -14.74 -8.20 16.62
N ALA A 301 -13.80 -8.98 17.16
CA ALA A 301 -12.99 -8.55 18.31
C ALA A 301 -12.19 -7.28 17.95
N ALA A 302 -11.56 -7.26 16.77
CA ALA A 302 -10.88 -6.08 16.26
C ALA A 302 -11.83 -4.91 16.02
N ALA A 303 -12.99 -5.14 15.41
CA ALA A 303 -14.00 -4.12 15.17
C ALA A 303 -14.39 -3.43 16.48
N THR A 304 -14.68 -4.24 17.49
CA THR A 304 -15.16 -3.78 18.80
C THR A 304 -14.08 -2.98 19.53
N VAL A 305 -12.87 -3.54 19.66
CA VAL A 305 -11.80 -2.89 20.43
C VAL A 305 -11.25 -1.67 19.70
N ALA A 306 -11.12 -1.71 18.36
CA ALA A 306 -10.71 -0.56 17.58
C ALA A 306 -11.74 0.57 17.62
N LYS A 307 -13.04 0.25 17.47
CA LYS A 307 -14.12 1.24 17.64
C LYS A 307 -14.04 1.91 19.00
N TYR A 308 -13.83 1.13 20.07
CA TYR A 308 -13.68 1.68 21.41
C TYR A 308 -12.47 2.62 21.51
N ALA A 309 -11.30 2.21 20.99
CA ALA A 309 -10.09 3.03 21.00
C ALA A 309 -10.26 4.35 20.22
N LEU A 310 -10.91 4.31 19.07
CA LEU A 310 -11.22 5.48 18.25
C LEU A 310 -12.17 6.44 18.98
N VAL A 311 -13.21 5.93 19.64
CA VAL A 311 -14.12 6.76 20.44
C VAL A 311 -13.41 7.33 21.68
N HIS A 312 -12.61 6.51 22.36
CA HIS A 312 -11.84 6.92 23.54
C HIS A 312 -10.80 8.00 23.22
N SER A 313 -10.23 7.97 22.01
CA SER A 313 -9.30 8.99 21.52
C SER A 313 -9.97 10.30 21.05
N GLY A 314 -11.31 10.36 21.06
CA GLY A 314 -12.08 11.59 20.80
C GLY A 314 -12.90 11.59 19.50
N ARG A 315 -12.87 10.52 18.70
CA ARG A 315 -13.71 10.43 17.49
C ARG A 315 -15.17 10.22 17.89
N LYS A 316 -16.08 10.90 17.19
CA LYS A 316 -17.53 10.79 17.41
C LYS A 316 -18.16 9.93 16.31
N HIS A 317 -19.24 9.23 16.65
CA HIS A 317 -20.08 8.50 15.69
C HIS A 317 -19.34 7.42 14.87
N VAL A 318 -18.33 6.77 15.44
CA VAL A 318 -17.65 5.65 14.77
C VAL A 318 -18.60 4.47 14.64
N THR A 319 -18.85 4.03 13.42
CA THR A 319 -19.66 2.86 13.06
C THR A 319 -18.82 1.84 12.28
N MET A 320 -19.37 0.65 12.00
CA MET A 320 -18.69 -0.35 11.16
C MET A 320 -18.31 0.16 9.78
N ALA A 321 -19.13 1.03 9.18
CA ALA A 321 -18.84 1.62 7.87
C ALA A 321 -17.60 2.52 7.83
N HIS A 322 -17.06 2.88 8.99
CA HIS A 322 -15.80 3.62 9.09
C HIS A 322 -14.58 2.72 9.22
N LEU A 323 -14.77 1.41 9.47
CA LEU A 323 -13.70 0.49 9.78
C LEU A 323 -13.43 -0.40 8.56
N SER A 324 -12.15 -0.50 8.20
CA SER A 324 -11.67 -1.45 7.21
C SER A 324 -10.55 -2.28 7.83
N PHE A 325 -10.61 -3.59 7.64
CA PHE A 325 -9.65 -4.55 8.17
C PHE A 325 -8.65 -4.86 7.06
N HIS A 326 -7.35 -4.86 7.38
CA HIS A 326 -6.27 -5.05 6.43
C HIS A 326 -5.26 -6.04 6.98
N ASP A 327 -4.74 -6.90 6.09
CA ASP A 327 -3.58 -7.76 6.34
C ASP A 327 -3.62 -8.48 7.70
N PRO A 328 -4.67 -9.25 8.06
CA PRO A 328 -4.65 -10.01 9.29
C PRO A 328 -3.62 -11.13 9.17
N GLU A 329 -2.83 -11.27 10.23
CA GLU A 329 -1.90 -12.37 10.42
C GLU A 329 -2.51 -13.31 11.46
N LEU A 330 -3.17 -14.39 11.03
CA LEU A 330 -3.77 -15.38 11.92
C LEU A 330 -2.77 -16.53 12.13
N LEU A 331 -2.09 -16.54 13.29
CA LEU A 331 -0.96 -17.43 13.55
C LEU A 331 -1.39 -18.83 13.99
N ALA A 332 -2.50 -18.93 14.71
CA ALA A 332 -3.03 -20.19 15.20
C ALA A 332 -4.56 -20.13 15.32
N PRO A 333 -5.28 -21.21 15.01
CA PRO A 333 -6.71 -21.27 15.26
C PRO A 333 -6.98 -21.28 16.76
N LEU A 334 -7.97 -20.52 17.21
CA LEU A 334 -8.42 -20.59 18.60
C LEU A 334 -9.33 -21.81 18.77
N THR A 335 -8.80 -22.85 19.41
CA THR A 335 -9.54 -24.05 19.81
C THR A 335 -9.51 -24.21 21.32
N ARG A 336 -10.46 -24.97 21.87
CA ARG A 336 -10.44 -25.34 23.29
C ARG A 336 -9.26 -26.26 23.64
N ASP A 337 -8.81 -27.07 22.69
CA ASP A 337 -7.64 -27.95 22.88
C ASP A 337 -6.35 -27.14 23.01
N LEU A 338 -6.21 -26.04 22.25
CA LEU A 338 -5.07 -25.13 22.34
C LEU A 338 -5.09 -24.34 23.65
N ALA A 339 -6.25 -23.79 24.00
CA ALA A 339 -6.34 -22.75 25.02
C ALA A 339 -6.72 -23.27 26.42
N GLY A 340 -7.40 -24.42 26.49
CA GLY A 340 -8.14 -24.90 27.65
C GLY A 340 -9.57 -24.36 27.71
N GLU A 341 -10.48 -25.10 28.36
CA GLU A 341 -11.93 -24.81 28.35
C GLU A 341 -12.30 -23.44 28.95
N GLU A 342 -11.60 -23.03 30.01
CA GLU A 342 -11.86 -21.76 30.72
C GLU A 342 -10.90 -20.64 30.29
N ALA A 343 -10.39 -20.69 29.06
CA ALA A 343 -9.46 -19.69 28.57
C ALA A 343 -10.15 -18.36 28.25
N THR A 344 -9.33 -17.32 28.13
CA THR A 344 -9.78 -15.97 27.85
C THR A 344 -9.04 -15.42 26.64
N LEU A 345 -9.80 -15.02 25.61
CA LEU A 345 -9.29 -14.21 24.50
C LEU A 345 -9.01 -12.79 25.01
N ILE A 346 -7.81 -12.30 24.76
CA ILE A 346 -7.38 -10.93 25.05
C ILE A 346 -7.11 -10.22 23.73
N SER A 347 -7.81 -9.12 23.52
CA SER A 347 -7.70 -8.29 22.33
C SER A 347 -7.22 -6.90 22.72
N THR A 348 -6.12 -6.44 22.12
CA THR A 348 -5.52 -5.15 22.46
C THR A 348 -5.42 -4.26 21.22
N ALA A 349 -6.14 -3.14 21.22
CA ALA A 349 -5.98 -2.08 20.23
C ALA A 349 -4.89 -1.10 20.66
N THR A 350 -4.01 -0.75 19.74
CA THR A 350 -2.94 0.23 19.94
C THR A 350 -2.99 1.29 18.83
N MET A 351 -2.89 2.56 19.22
CA MET A 351 -2.73 3.70 18.32
C MET A 351 -1.54 4.53 18.78
N GLU A 352 -0.63 4.85 17.86
CA GLU A 352 0.58 5.64 18.16
C GLU A 352 0.24 7.02 18.73
N THR A 353 -0.82 7.63 18.22
CA THR A 353 -1.35 8.92 18.70
C THR A 353 -2.86 8.88 18.77
N THR A 354 -3.47 9.80 19.52
CA THR A 354 -4.94 9.97 19.58
C THR A 354 -5.56 10.31 18.22
N THR A 355 -4.78 10.88 17.30
CA THR A 355 -5.20 11.26 15.95
C THR A 355 -4.92 10.20 14.89
N SER A 356 -4.24 9.09 15.20
CA SER A 356 -3.90 8.04 14.23
C SER A 356 -5.16 7.42 13.63
N ASP A 357 -5.26 7.35 12.31
CA ASP A 357 -6.33 6.62 11.61
C ASP A 357 -6.06 5.11 11.51
N LEU A 358 -4.86 4.67 11.89
CA LEU A 358 -4.49 3.27 11.96
C LEU A 358 -4.54 2.78 13.41
N VAL A 359 -5.22 1.66 13.62
CA VAL A 359 -5.29 0.93 14.89
C VAL A 359 -4.72 -0.48 14.66
N LEU A 360 -3.66 -0.83 15.37
CA LEU A 360 -3.17 -2.21 15.40
C LEU A 360 -3.91 -2.98 16.48
N VAL A 361 -4.56 -4.09 16.12
CA VAL A 361 -5.19 -4.99 17.09
C VAL A 361 -4.41 -6.29 17.15
N THR A 362 -4.02 -6.70 18.35
CA THR A 362 -3.37 -7.99 18.60
C THR A 362 -4.28 -8.91 19.40
N PHE A 363 -4.12 -10.21 19.18
CA PHE A 363 -4.92 -11.25 19.81
C PHE A 363 -4.01 -12.25 20.52
N LYS A 364 -4.33 -12.56 21.77
CA LYS A 364 -3.73 -13.67 22.50
C LYS A 364 -4.80 -14.40 23.28
N VAL A 365 -4.61 -15.69 23.52
CA VAL A 365 -5.45 -16.44 24.45
C VAL A 365 -4.64 -16.78 25.69
N THR A 366 -5.27 -16.65 26.86
CA THR A 366 -4.67 -16.97 28.16
C THR A 366 -5.46 -18.09 28.82
N SER A 367 -4.81 -19.21 29.13
CA SER A 367 -5.41 -20.33 29.83
C SER A 367 -5.71 -19.97 31.29
N LYS A 368 -6.55 -20.77 31.96
CA LYS A 368 -6.82 -20.60 33.40
C LYS A 368 -5.57 -20.69 34.27
N ARG A 369 -4.52 -21.38 33.79
CA ARG A 369 -3.23 -21.54 34.47
C ARG A 369 -2.26 -20.39 34.19
N GLY A 370 -2.64 -19.44 33.34
CA GLY A 370 -1.83 -18.28 32.97
C GLY A 370 -0.92 -18.49 31.75
N GLU A 371 -0.99 -19.64 31.08
CA GLU A 371 -0.25 -19.88 29.83
C GLU A 371 -0.84 -19.03 28.71
N THR A 372 -0.01 -18.40 27.89
CA THR A 372 -0.46 -17.50 26.83
C THR A 372 -0.01 -17.94 25.45
N HIS A 373 -0.93 -17.93 24.49
CA HIS A 373 -0.64 -18.17 23.07
C HIS A 373 -0.95 -16.93 22.24
N ASN A 374 -0.02 -16.54 21.37
CA ASN A 374 -0.25 -15.49 20.39
C ASN A 374 -1.13 -16.06 19.26
N LEU A 375 -2.25 -15.40 18.99
CA LEU A 375 -3.20 -15.83 17.95
C LEU A 375 -3.06 -15.00 16.67
N GLY A 376 -2.44 -13.82 16.75
CA GLY A 376 -2.25 -12.99 15.58
C GLY A 376 -2.47 -11.50 15.78
N SER A 377 -2.59 -10.79 14.66
CA SER A 377 -2.90 -9.37 14.64
C SER A 377 -3.67 -8.96 13.38
N THR A 378 -4.27 -7.77 13.39
CA THR A 378 -4.85 -7.15 12.21
C THR A 378 -4.75 -5.63 12.30
N ARG A 379 -4.76 -4.97 11.14
CA ARG A 379 -4.76 -3.51 11.02
C ARG A 379 -6.17 -3.03 10.74
N VAL A 380 -6.71 -2.20 11.63
CA VAL A 380 -7.99 -1.53 11.42
C VAL A 380 -7.73 -0.09 11.01
N LYS A 381 -8.12 0.29 9.79
CA LYS A 381 -8.04 1.67 9.30
C LYS A 381 -9.40 2.35 9.47
N TYR A 382 -9.38 3.53 10.08
CA TYR A 382 -10.49 4.47 10.13
C TYR A 382 -10.54 5.27 8.83
N ARG A 383 -11.64 5.15 8.08
CA ARG A 383 -11.84 5.86 6.81
C ARG A 383 -13.27 6.40 6.71
N SER A 384 -13.49 7.33 5.77
CA SER A 384 -14.83 7.85 5.47
C SER A 384 -15.63 6.80 4.69
N PRO A 385 -16.89 6.52 5.09
CA PRO A 385 -17.78 5.62 4.37
C PRO A 385 -18.02 6.06 2.91
N GLU A 386 -18.09 7.37 2.66
CA GLU A 386 -18.30 7.92 1.32
C GLU A 386 -17.13 7.61 0.40
N LYS A 387 -15.89 7.71 0.90
CA LYS A 387 -14.70 7.33 0.12
C LYS A 387 -14.70 5.84 -0.19
N ALA A 388 -15.07 5.01 0.78
CA ALA A 388 -15.15 3.57 0.59
C ALA A 388 -16.22 3.18 -0.44
N GLN A 389 -17.37 3.85 -0.43
CA GLN A 389 -18.41 3.67 -1.44
C GLN A 389 -17.94 4.06 -2.84
N ILE A 390 -17.22 5.17 -3.00
CA ILE A 390 -16.64 5.58 -4.29
C ILE A 390 -15.70 4.51 -4.84
N ASP A 391 -14.88 3.89 -4.00
CA ASP A 391 -13.96 2.83 -4.43
C ASP A 391 -14.72 1.58 -4.89
N LEU A 392 -15.77 1.18 -4.15
CA LEU A 392 -16.64 0.06 -4.55
C LEU A 392 -17.39 0.35 -5.86
N ASP A 393 -17.91 1.57 -6.03
CA ASP A 393 -18.68 1.95 -7.22
C ASP A 393 -17.87 1.80 -8.52
N ARG A 394 -16.55 1.99 -8.46
CA ARG A 394 -15.63 1.82 -9.61
C ARG A 394 -15.57 0.39 -10.12
N VAL A 395 -15.74 -0.60 -9.25
CA VAL A 395 -15.56 -2.03 -9.57
C VAL A 395 -16.86 -2.83 -9.52
N SER A 396 -17.87 -2.36 -8.79
CA SER A 396 -19.11 -3.11 -8.51
C SER A 396 -19.87 -3.56 -9.75
N PHE A 397 -19.84 -2.77 -10.83
CA PHE A 397 -20.46 -3.13 -12.11
C PHE A 397 -19.85 -4.40 -12.70
N PHE A 398 -18.51 -4.51 -12.70
CA PHE A 398 -17.80 -5.67 -13.23
C PHE A 398 -18.06 -6.93 -12.38
N ILE A 399 -18.06 -6.77 -11.05
CA ILE A 399 -18.35 -7.86 -10.11
C ILE A 399 -19.78 -8.38 -10.34
N ARG A 400 -20.77 -7.48 -10.44
CA ARG A 400 -22.18 -7.85 -10.72
C ARG A 400 -22.34 -8.55 -12.06
N ALA A 401 -21.76 -8.01 -13.12
CA ALA A 401 -21.82 -8.62 -14.45
C ALA A 401 -21.24 -10.04 -14.45
N LYS A 402 -20.12 -10.26 -13.74
CA LYS A 402 -19.51 -11.58 -13.60
C LYS A 402 -20.35 -12.55 -12.79
N MET A 403 -20.93 -12.12 -11.67
CA MET A 403 -21.85 -12.96 -10.91
C MET A 403 -23.08 -13.34 -11.73
N GLU A 404 -23.70 -12.39 -12.44
CA GLU A 404 -24.86 -12.64 -13.30
C GLU A 404 -24.55 -13.62 -14.43
N GLU A 405 -23.40 -13.45 -15.10
CA GLU A 405 -22.90 -14.37 -16.11
C GLU A 405 -22.73 -15.79 -15.52
N ARG A 406 -22.09 -15.89 -14.35
CA ARG A 406 -21.83 -17.17 -13.69
C ARG A 406 -23.12 -17.88 -13.29
N ILE A 407 -24.10 -17.15 -12.76
CA ILE A 407 -25.43 -17.65 -12.42
C ILE A 407 -26.13 -18.18 -13.68
N ARG A 408 -26.14 -17.40 -14.77
CA ARG A 408 -26.78 -17.76 -16.03
C ARG A 408 -26.17 -19.04 -16.62
N LEU A 409 -24.85 -19.09 -16.74
CA LEU A 409 -24.14 -20.23 -17.31
C LEU A 409 -24.37 -21.52 -16.50
N SER A 410 -24.42 -21.44 -15.16
CA SER A 410 -24.71 -22.62 -14.33
C SER A 410 -26.16 -23.08 -14.48
N LYS A 411 -27.12 -22.17 -14.70
CA LYS A 411 -28.52 -22.51 -14.99
C LYS A 411 -28.69 -23.15 -16.38
N GLU A 412 -27.85 -22.80 -17.34
CA GLU A 412 -27.81 -23.37 -18.69
C GLU A 412 -27.04 -24.70 -18.79
N GLY A 413 -26.47 -25.18 -17.67
CA GLY A 413 -25.76 -26.45 -17.59
C GLY A 413 -24.24 -26.36 -17.77
N SER A 414 -23.69 -25.16 -17.98
CA SER A 414 -22.24 -24.92 -18.04
C SER A 414 -21.65 -24.67 -16.65
N GLY A 415 -21.79 -25.63 -15.74
CA GLY A 415 -21.34 -25.53 -14.35
C GLY A 415 -22.23 -26.34 -13.41
N HIS A 416 -22.13 -26.05 -12.12
CA HIS A 416 -22.91 -26.66 -11.07
C HIS A 416 -23.89 -25.65 -10.47
N ARG A 417 -25.12 -26.12 -10.23
CA ARG A 417 -26.13 -25.41 -9.45
C ARG A 417 -26.44 -26.27 -8.23
N ILE A 418 -26.12 -25.78 -7.05
CA ILE A 418 -26.07 -26.57 -5.81
C ILE A 418 -27.08 -25.99 -4.81
N GLN A 419 -27.99 -26.84 -4.36
CA GLN A 419 -28.96 -26.50 -3.31
C GLN A 419 -28.30 -26.53 -1.91
N PRO A 420 -28.86 -25.84 -0.90
CA PRO A 420 -28.21 -25.65 0.41
C PRO A 420 -27.81 -26.96 1.09
N ASP A 421 -28.72 -27.94 1.12
CA ASP A 421 -28.48 -29.22 1.79
C ASP A 421 -27.31 -29.97 1.16
N VAL A 422 -27.22 -29.94 -0.17
CA VAL A 422 -26.11 -30.56 -0.92
C VAL A 422 -24.83 -29.77 -0.72
N PHE A 423 -24.89 -28.44 -0.73
CA PHE A 423 -23.73 -27.56 -0.53
C PHE A 423 -23.08 -27.85 0.83
N PHE A 424 -23.85 -27.81 1.92
CA PHE A 424 -23.33 -28.06 3.26
C PHE A 424 -22.96 -29.52 3.49
N ALA A 425 -23.63 -30.49 2.86
CA ALA A 425 -23.21 -31.89 2.93
C ALA A 425 -21.86 -32.13 2.25
N LEU A 426 -21.59 -31.48 1.11
CA LEU A 426 -20.29 -31.55 0.45
C LEU A 426 -19.20 -30.83 1.26
N PHE A 427 -19.54 -29.67 1.85
CA PHE A 427 -18.61 -28.89 2.66
C PHE A 427 -18.22 -29.62 3.96
N ALA A 428 -19.15 -30.37 4.56
CA ALA A 428 -18.96 -31.15 5.79
C ALA A 428 -17.82 -32.19 5.72
N ASN A 429 -17.34 -32.55 4.52
CA ASN A 429 -16.13 -33.37 4.39
C ASN A 429 -14.87 -32.67 4.91
N ALA A 430 -14.90 -31.35 5.05
CA ALA A 430 -13.79 -30.54 5.54
C ALA A 430 -14.21 -29.65 6.73
N VAL A 431 -15.39 -29.02 6.62
CA VAL A 431 -15.87 -28.03 7.58
C VAL A 431 -17.37 -28.21 7.83
N GLU A 432 -17.73 -28.38 9.10
CA GLU A 432 -19.11 -28.48 9.56
C GLU A 432 -19.55 -27.18 10.22
N PHE A 433 -20.72 -26.70 9.80
CA PHE A 433 -21.33 -25.47 10.32
C PHE A 433 -22.65 -25.81 11.03
N SER A 434 -22.90 -25.20 12.21
CA SER A 434 -24.24 -25.17 12.81
C SER A 434 -25.21 -24.37 11.94
N SER A 435 -26.51 -24.49 12.21
CA SER A 435 -27.55 -23.76 11.47
C SER A 435 -27.35 -22.24 11.46
N ASP A 436 -26.78 -21.68 12.52
CA ASP A 436 -26.62 -20.23 12.70
C ASP A 436 -25.64 -19.62 11.69
N PHE A 437 -24.67 -20.42 11.21
CA PHE A 437 -23.73 -20.02 10.17
C PHE A 437 -24.29 -20.21 8.75
N ARG A 438 -25.33 -21.04 8.57
CA ARG A 438 -25.80 -21.45 7.23
C ARG A 438 -26.66 -20.38 6.57
N GLY A 439 -26.03 -19.56 5.72
CA GLY A 439 -26.74 -18.54 4.93
C GLY A 439 -26.99 -18.89 3.46
N VAL A 440 -26.21 -19.79 2.85
CA VAL A 440 -26.28 -20.09 1.41
C VAL A 440 -27.63 -20.70 1.04
N GLN A 441 -28.35 -20.05 0.11
CA GLN A 441 -29.63 -20.49 -0.45
C GLN A 441 -29.46 -21.20 -1.79
N GLU A 442 -28.49 -20.77 -2.60
CA GLU A 442 -28.17 -21.41 -3.87
C GLU A 442 -26.75 -21.03 -4.28
N ALA A 443 -25.93 -22.01 -4.66
CA ALA A 443 -24.57 -21.78 -5.14
C ALA A 443 -24.43 -22.17 -6.62
N TYR A 444 -23.71 -21.35 -7.37
CA TYR A 444 -23.48 -21.47 -8.81
C TYR A 444 -21.98 -21.53 -9.06
N VAL A 445 -21.44 -22.71 -9.31
CA VAL A 445 -20.00 -22.98 -9.35
C VAL A 445 -19.59 -23.34 -10.77
N ALA A 446 -18.50 -22.76 -11.28
CA ALA A 446 -17.94 -23.16 -12.57
C ALA A 446 -17.38 -24.60 -12.50
N SER A 447 -17.36 -25.31 -13.63
CA SER A 447 -16.91 -26.71 -13.67
C SER A 447 -15.44 -26.90 -13.26
N ASP A 448 -14.62 -25.86 -13.40
CA ASP A 448 -13.20 -25.83 -13.02
C ASP A 448 -12.96 -25.35 -11.58
N PHE A 449 -14.03 -24.99 -10.85
CA PHE A 449 -13.95 -24.43 -9.50
C PHE A 449 -13.02 -23.20 -9.40
N GLN A 450 -12.95 -22.37 -10.45
CA GLN A 450 -12.23 -21.08 -10.40
C GLN A 450 -13.14 -19.89 -10.13
N GLU A 451 -14.42 -20.00 -10.49
CA GLU A 451 -15.41 -18.94 -10.29
C GLU A 451 -16.68 -19.51 -9.66
N ALA A 452 -17.31 -18.72 -8.79
CA ALA A 452 -18.64 -19.02 -8.31
C ALA A 452 -19.41 -17.75 -7.92
N ALA A 453 -20.72 -17.92 -7.80
CA ALA A 453 -21.60 -16.95 -7.18
C ALA A 453 -22.59 -17.69 -6.27
N ALA A 454 -23.11 -17.04 -5.24
CA ALA A 454 -24.15 -17.60 -4.39
C ALA A 454 -25.17 -16.56 -3.95
N THR A 455 -26.40 -17.02 -3.80
CA THR A 455 -27.44 -16.28 -3.08
C THR A 455 -27.39 -16.66 -1.62
N ILE A 456 -27.37 -15.67 -0.74
CA ILE A 456 -27.27 -15.82 0.71
C ILE A 456 -28.44 -15.13 1.39
N VAL A 457 -28.99 -15.74 2.43
CA VAL A 457 -29.90 -15.10 3.37
C VAL A 457 -29.29 -15.23 4.76
N LEU A 458 -29.06 -14.09 5.40
CA LEU A 458 -28.37 -14.05 6.69
C LEU A 458 -29.36 -14.26 7.84
N GLN A 459 -29.01 -15.14 8.77
CA GLN A 459 -29.83 -15.44 9.93
C GLN A 459 -29.68 -14.36 11.01
N PRO A 460 -30.68 -14.14 11.87
CA PRO A 460 -30.49 -13.32 13.06
C PRO A 460 -29.38 -13.89 13.95
N ASP A 461 -28.61 -13.00 14.59
CA ASP A 461 -27.61 -13.43 15.57
C ASP A 461 -28.28 -14.24 16.71
N PRO A 462 -27.63 -15.30 17.24
CA PRO A 462 -28.18 -16.08 18.33
C PRO A 462 -28.53 -15.25 19.56
N VAL A 463 -29.62 -15.61 20.24
CA VAL A 463 -30.12 -14.89 21.42
C VAL A 463 -29.04 -14.80 22.50
N GLY A 464 -28.85 -13.60 23.04
CA GLY A 464 -27.85 -13.33 24.09
C GLY A 464 -26.44 -13.09 23.56
N THR A 465 -26.24 -13.08 22.25
CA THR A 465 -25.00 -12.60 21.62
C THR A 465 -25.12 -11.13 21.22
N ARG A 466 -23.96 -10.47 21.07
CA ARG A 466 -23.86 -9.09 20.60
C ARG A 466 -22.55 -8.90 19.86
N PHE A 467 -22.64 -8.40 18.64
CA PHE A 467 -21.47 -8.18 17.80
C PHE A 467 -21.42 -6.74 17.30
N THR A 468 -20.21 -6.24 17.07
CA THR A 468 -20.01 -5.03 16.27
C THR A 468 -20.05 -5.40 14.79
N PHE A 469 -19.50 -6.56 14.45
CA PHE A 469 -19.48 -7.20 13.13
C PHE A 469 -19.81 -8.68 13.31
N SER A 470 -21.01 -9.14 12.95
CA SER A 470 -21.41 -10.53 13.26
C SER A 470 -20.48 -11.56 12.62
N PRO A 471 -19.84 -12.44 13.42
CA PRO A 471 -19.05 -13.54 12.88
C PRO A 471 -19.89 -14.51 12.05
N TYR A 472 -21.15 -14.73 12.43
CA TYR A 472 -22.07 -15.60 11.70
C TYR A 472 -22.33 -15.07 10.29
N TRP A 473 -22.55 -13.75 10.15
CA TRP A 473 -22.77 -13.14 8.84
C TRP A 473 -21.51 -13.10 8.00
N ALA A 474 -20.38 -12.75 8.60
CA ALA A 474 -19.10 -12.71 7.92
C ALA A 474 -18.70 -14.09 7.39
N GLU A 475 -18.84 -15.16 8.17
CA GLU A 475 -18.62 -16.53 7.68
C GLU A 475 -19.61 -16.90 6.57
N ALA A 476 -20.90 -16.62 6.74
CA ALA A 476 -21.89 -16.96 5.73
C ALA A 476 -21.57 -16.35 4.35
N LEU A 477 -21.08 -15.10 4.33
CA LEU A 477 -20.61 -14.41 3.12
C LEU A 477 -19.31 -15.02 2.57
N LEU A 478 -18.45 -15.57 3.42
CA LEU A 478 -17.17 -16.20 3.02
C LEU A 478 -17.27 -17.70 2.71
N HIS A 479 -18.40 -18.34 3.01
CA HIS A 479 -18.61 -19.78 2.76
C HIS A 479 -18.28 -20.18 1.33
N LEU A 480 -18.61 -19.33 0.35
CA LEU A 480 -18.37 -19.64 -1.04
C LEU A 480 -16.87 -19.80 -1.31
N ALA A 481 -16.03 -18.86 -0.86
CA ALA A 481 -14.59 -18.96 -1.01
C ALA A 481 -14.01 -20.22 -0.32
N GLY A 482 -14.46 -20.52 0.90
CA GLY A 482 -14.07 -21.74 1.61
C GLY A 482 -14.52 -23.02 0.88
N PHE A 483 -15.71 -23.01 0.30
CA PHE A 483 -16.25 -24.14 -0.47
C PHE A 483 -15.48 -24.36 -1.78
N MET A 484 -15.09 -23.29 -2.48
CA MET A 484 -14.32 -23.39 -3.73
C MET A 484 -13.01 -24.15 -3.56
N VAL A 485 -12.38 -24.08 -2.39
CA VAL A 485 -11.14 -24.81 -2.10
C VAL A 485 -11.39 -26.14 -1.41
N ASN A 486 -12.31 -26.21 -0.45
CA ASN A 486 -12.51 -27.41 0.38
C ASN A 486 -13.49 -28.42 -0.21
N GLY A 487 -14.46 -27.94 -0.99
CA GLY A 487 -15.46 -28.74 -1.70
C GLY A 487 -15.08 -29.08 -3.15
N ASN A 488 -13.88 -28.66 -3.60
CA ASN A 488 -13.37 -28.97 -4.93
C ASN A 488 -13.10 -30.48 -5.09
N PRO A 489 -13.71 -31.17 -6.07
CA PRO A 489 -13.51 -32.61 -6.29
C PRO A 489 -12.07 -33.03 -6.59
N ILE A 490 -11.24 -32.10 -7.10
CA ILE A 490 -9.83 -32.35 -7.45
C ILE A 490 -8.92 -32.24 -6.20
N LYS A 491 -9.40 -31.59 -5.14
CA LYS A 491 -8.66 -31.45 -3.88
C LYS A 491 -8.33 -32.82 -3.29
N SER A 492 -7.11 -32.98 -2.78
CA SER A 492 -6.76 -34.17 -1.98
C SER A 492 -7.71 -34.33 -0.78
N PRO A 493 -8.29 -35.53 -0.55
CA PRO A 493 -9.12 -35.79 0.62
C PRO A 493 -8.39 -35.61 1.96
N GLN A 494 -7.05 -35.64 1.96
CA GLN A 494 -6.22 -35.48 3.15
C GLN A 494 -5.91 -34.00 3.48
N SER A 495 -6.33 -33.06 2.63
CA SER A 495 -6.04 -31.65 2.80
C SER A 495 -7.28 -30.88 3.21
N THR A 496 -7.15 -29.99 4.18
CA THR A 496 -8.19 -29.03 4.59
C THR A 496 -7.58 -27.65 4.61
N PHE A 497 -8.24 -26.70 3.97
CA PHE A 497 -7.80 -25.32 3.88
C PHE A 497 -8.54 -24.48 4.91
N VAL A 498 -7.78 -23.66 5.63
CA VAL A 498 -8.28 -22.70 6.61
C VAL A 498 -7.83 -21.32 6.18
N VAL A 499 -8.67 -20.32 6.40
CA VAL A 499 -8.31 -18.93 6.14
C VAL A 499 -7.25 -18.49 7.14
N MET A 500 -6.06 -18.15 6.64
CA MET A 500 -4.93 -17.66 7.44
C MET A 500 -4.71 -16.14 7.30
N GLY A 501 -5.40 -15.51 6.35
CA GLY A 501 -5.30 -14.08 6.06
C GLY A 501 -6.22 -13.66 4.92
N TYR A 502 -6.36 -12.35 4.73
CA TYR A 502 -7.05 -11.71 3.61
C TYR A 502 -6.45 -10.33 3.36
N ASP A 503 -6.62 -9.77 2.15
CA ASP A 503 -6.10 -8.43 1.86
C ASP A 503 -6.89 -7.36 2.63
N SER A 504 -8.21 -7.29 2.39
CA SER A 504 -9.08 -6.40 3.16
C SER A 504 -10.53 -6.86 3.26
N VAL A 505 -11.23 -6.36 4.30
CA VAL A 505 -12.68 -6.51 4.51
C VAL A 505 -13.27 -5.16 4.89
N GLU A 506 -14.39 -4.80 4.26
CA GLU A 506 -15.13 -3.56 4.51
C GLU A 506 -16.64 -3.81 4.53
N GLN A 507 -17.37 -3.17 5.44
CA GLN A 507 -18.84 -3.20 5.49
C GLN A 507 -19.40 -1.80 5.30
N LEU A 508 -19.85 -1.47 4.09
CA LEU A 508 -20.25 -0.09 3.75
C LEU A 508 -21.70 0.24 4.15
N ALA A 509 -22.54 -0.77 4.32
CA ALA A 509 -23.93 -0.63 4.70
C ALA A 509 -24.30 -1.55 5.87
N PRO A 510 -25.30 -1.20 6.70
CA PRO A 510 -25.86 -2.12 7.66
C PRO A 510 -26.37 -3.39 6.97
N VAL A 511 -26.10 -4.53 7.60
CA VAL A 511 -26.60 -5.83 7.16
C VAL A 511 -27.91 -6.11 7.89
N VAL A 512 -28.90 -6.60 7.17
CA VAL A 512 -30.27 -6.83 7.64
C VAL A 512 -30.57 -8.33 7.60
N PRO A 513 -30.78 -8.98 8.76
CA PRO A 513 -31.18 -10.38 8.81
C PRO A 513 -32.46 -10.66 8.01
N GLY A 514 -32.50 -11.78 7.30
CA GLY A 514 -33.61 -12.18 6.45
C GLY A 514 -33.61 -11.55 5.05
N GLU A 515 -32.78 -10.54 4.77
CA GLU A 515 -32.60 -10.05 3.41
C GLU A 515 -31.69 -10.98 2.59
N GLN A 516 -31.87 -10.89 1.28
CA GLN A 516 -31.11 -11.66 0.31
C GLN A 516 -29.89 -10.86 -0.17
N TYR A 517 -28.73 -11.50 -0.13
CA TYR A 517 -27.45 -11.00 -0.59
C TYR A 517 -26.89 -11.88 -1.72
N LEU A 518 -25.98 -11.30 -2.51
CA LEU A 518 -25.21 -12.00 -3.52
C LEU A 518 -23.74 -11.96 -3.12
N THR A 519 -23.06 -13.10 -3.21
CA THR A 519 -21.61 -13.22 -3.04
C THR A 519 -20.97 -13.99 -4.18
#